data_AF-A0A8R1EAI1-F1
#
_entry.id   AF-A0A8R1EAI1-F1
#
_cell.length_a   1.000
_cell.length_b   1.000
_cell.length_c   1.000
_cell.angle_alpha   90.00
_cell.angle_beta   90.00
_cell.angle_gamma   90.00
#
_symmetry.space_group_name_H-M   'P 1'
#
loop_
_entity.id
_entity.type
_entity.pdbx_description
1 polymer ?
#
loop_
_entity_poly.entity_id
_entity_poly.type
_entity_poly.pdbx_seq_one_letter_code
_entity_poly.pdbx_strand_id
1 'polypeptide(L)' 'MTDIPEVGDLRHPQHDDERVQKDEWSVVIGVCTHLGCVPIANAGDFGGYYCPCHGSHYDASGRIRKV' A
#
# COMPACT_ATOMS: atom_id res chain seq x y z
N MET A 1 -9.37 10.38 -8.23
CA MET A 1 -9.26 9.42 -9.34
C MET A 1 -8.29 9.97 -10.39
N THR A 2 -7.05 10.31 -10.01
CA THR A 2 -6.13 11.00 -10.95
C THR A 2 -4.67 10.57 -10.89
N ASP A 3 -4.25 9.69 -9.98
CA ASP A 3 -2.84 9.30 -9.86
C ASP A 3 -2.70 7.78 -9.67
N ILE A 4 -3.06 7.01 -10.69
CA ILE A 4 -2.62 5.61 -10.78
C ILE A 4 -1.18 5.69 -11.29
N PRO A 5 -0.16 5.40 -10.46
CA PRO A 5 1.22 5.41 -10.93
C PRO A 5 1.42 4.29 -11.96
N GLU A 6 2.28 4.54 -12.94
CA GLU A 6 2.82 3.46 -13.76
C GLU A 6 3.53 2.46 -12.84
N VAL A 7 3.28 1.16 -13.03
CA VAL A 7 3.77 0.12 -12.12
C VAL A 7 5.30 0.11 -12.03
N GLY A 8 5.98 0.49 -13.11
CA GLY A 8 7.43 0.63 -13.17
C GLY A 8 8.02 1.68 -12.22
N ASP A 9 7.22 2.67 -11.80
CA ASP A 9 7.67 3.76 -10.91
C ASP A 9 7.46 3.43 -9.42
N LEU A 10 6.87 2.27 -9.11
CA LEU A 10 6.70 1.80 -7.75
C LEU A 10 8.04 1.30 -7.19
N ARG A 11 8.30 1.55 -5.90
CA ARG A 11 9.48 0.98 -5.22
C ARG A 11 9.53 -0.55 -5.31
N HIS A 12 8.36 -1.19 -5.29
CA HIS A 12 8.19 -2.61 -5.57
C HIS A 12 7.14 -2.75 -6.68
N PRO A 13 7.56 -2.86 -7.95
CA PRO A 13 6.66 -3.02 -9.09
C PRO A 13 5.86 -4.32 -8.97
N GLN A 14 4.54 -4.19 -8.89
CA GLN A 14 3.61 -5.31 -8.89
C GLN A 14 2.23 -4.80 -9.31
N HIS A 15 1.57 -5.44 -10.27
CA HIS A 15 0.21 -5.09 -10.68
C HIS A 15 -0.84 -5.53 -9.64
N ASP A 16 -2.07 -5.04 -9.74
CA ASP A 16 -3.15 -5.39 -8.79
C ASP A 16 -3.66 -6.82 -8.99
N ASP A 17 -3.74 -7.27 -10.24
CA ASP A 17 -4.13 -8.63 -10.63
C ASP A 17 -3.18 -9.71 -10.10
N GLU A 18 -1.95 -9.34 -9.76
CA GLU A 18 -0.99 -10.21 -9.07
C GLU A 18 -1.18 -10.27 -7.55
N ARG A 19 -1.98 -9.37 -6.97
CA ARG A 19 -2.19 -9.24 -5.51
C ARG A 19 -3.57 -9.69 -5.06
N VAL A 20 -4.53 -9.68 -5.97
CA VAL A 20 -5.94 -10.01 -5.69
C VAL A 20 -6.36 -11.23 -6.48
N GLN A 21 -7.35 -11.97 -5.95
CA GLN A 21 -7.99 -13.07 -6.69
C GLN A 21 -9.26 -12.60 -7.43
N LYS A 22 -9.83 -11.48 -6.96
CA LYS A 22 -11.04 -10.85 -7.50
C LYS A 22 -10.87 -9.35 -7.36
N ASP A 23 -11.13 -8.60 -8.43
CA ASP A 23 -10.82 -7.17 -8.50
C ASP A 23 -11.55 -6.33 -7.42
N GLU A 24 -12.71 -6.79 -6.95
CA GLU A 24 -13.49 -6.08 -5.93
C GLU A 24 -12.97 -6.30 -4.50
N TRP A 25 -12.05 -7.26 -4.30
CA TRP A 25 -11.60 -7.69 -2.98
C TRP A 25 -10.07 -7.73 -2.87
N SER A 26 -9.52 -6.86 -2.04
CA SER A 26 -8.12 -6.91 -1.60
C SER A 26 -8.05 -7.34 -0.15
N VAL A 27 -7.34 -8.44 0.12
CA VAL A 27 -7.10 -8.94 1.49
C VAL A 27 -5.61 -8.83 1.79
N VAL A 28 -5.27 -8.00 2.77
CA VAL A 28 -3.88 -7.70 3.14
C VAL A 28 -3.56 -8.10 4.57
N ILE A 29 -2.31 -8.48 4.81
CA ILE A 29 -1.78 -8.65 6.17
C ILE A 29 -1.36 -7.26 6.68
N GLY A 30 -2.01 -6.79 7.74
CA GLY A 30 -1.77 -5.47 8.35
C GLY A 30 -0.46 -5.36 9.15
N VAL A 31 0.64 -5.86 8.61
CA VAL A 31 1.97 -5.85 9.23
C VAL A 31 2.92 -5.05 8.35
N CYS A 32 3.40 -3.93 8.86
CA CYS A 32 4.34 -3.06 8.16
C CYS A 32 5.66 -3.81 7.88
N THR A 33 6.11 -3.79 6.62
CA THR A 33 7.34 -4.48 6.17
C THR A 33 8.63 -3.86 6.67
N HIS A 34 8.58 -2.68 7.30
CA HIS A 34 9.78 -2.09 7.92
C HIS A 34 10.17 -2.86 9.19
N LEU A 35 9.36 -2.78 10.24
CA LEU A 35 9.64 -3.39 11.56
C LEU A 35 8.39 -4.00 12.22
N GLY A 36 7.33 -4.26 11.46
CA GLY A 36 6.19 -5.07 11.92
C GLY A 36 5.09 -4.33 12.69
N CYS A 37 5.12 -2.99 12.79
CA CYS A 37 4.00 -2.22 13.34
C CYS A 37 2.72 -2.43 12.52
N VAL A 38 1.55 -2.15 13.14
CA VAL A 38 0.26 -2.20 12.47
C VAL A 38 -0.05 -0.83 11.82
N PRO A 39 -0.23 -0.76 10.48
CA PRO A 39 -0.63 0.47 9.81
C PRO A 39 -2.07 0.87 10.12
N ILE A 40 -2.33 2.18 10.19
CA ILE A 40 -3.65 2.78 10.32
C ILE A 40 -4.31 2.84 8.94
N ALA A 41 -5.51 2.30 8.80
CA ALA A 41 -6.28 2.36 7.55
C ALA A 41 -6.86 3.76 7.29
N ASN A 42 -7.08 4.08 6.01
CA ASN A 42 -7.60 5.37 5.53
C ASN A 42 -6.79 6.58 6.00
N ALA A 43 -5.47 6.41 6.08
CA ALA A 43 -4.54 7.42 6.54
C ALA A 43 -3.30 7.49 5.64
N GLY A 44 -2.61 8.63 5.68
CA GLY A 44 -1.43 8.91 4.85
C GLY A 44 -1.78 9.45 3.46
N ASP A 45 -0.73 9.68 2.66
CA ASP A 45 -0.81 10.53 1.46
C ASP A 45 -1.44 9.83 0.23
N PHE A 46 -1.61 8.50 0.27
CA PHE A 46 -1.98 7.69 -0.92
C PHE A 46 -3.30 6.93 -0.77
N GLY A 47 -4.17 7.36 0.16
CA GLY A 47 -5.52 6.81 0.28
C GLY A 47 -5.60 5.34 0.72
N GLY A 48 -4.51 4.79 1.27
CA GLY A 48 -4.44 3.42 1.77
C GLY A 48 -4.16 3.38 3.26
N TYR A 49 -2.90 3.10 3.62
CA TYR A 49 -2.49 2.85 5.00
C TYR A 49 -1.29 3.69 5.41
N TYR A 50 -1.23 4.07 6.68
CA TYR A 50 -0.10 4.81 7.25
C TYR A 50 0.46 4.13 8.48
N CYS A 51 1.76 3.85 8.48
CA CYS A 51 2.47 3.31 9.64
C CYS A 51 3.13 4.45 10.43
N PRO A 52 2.62 4.79 11.63
CA PRO A 52 3.10 5.94 12.39
C PRO A 52 4.49 5.74 13.02
N CYS A 53 5.01 4.52 13.02
CA CYS A 53 6.28 4.19 13.68
C CYS A 53 7.47 4.91 13.03
N HIS A 54 7.54 4.92 11.70
CA HIS A 54 8.64 5.54 10.94
C HIS A 54 8.18 6.22 9.65
N GLY A 55 6.87 6.45 9.48
CA GLY A 55 6.34 7.24 8.37
C GLY A 55 5.93 6.46 7.13
N SER A 56 6.03 5.12 7.09
CA SER A 56 5.68 4.36 5.88
C SER A 56 4.24 4.61 5.41
N HIS A 57 4.09 5.13 4.20
CA HIS A 57 2.80 5.33 3.54
C HIS A 57 2.57 4.24 2.48
N TYR A 58 1.39 3.64 2.51
CA TYR A 58 0.95 2.61 1.59
C TYR A 58 -0.28 3.08 0.79
N ASP A 59 -0.37 2.67 -0.47
CA ASP A 59 -1.57 2.86 -1.29
C ASP A 59 -2.70 1.88 -0.90
N ALA A 60 -3.86 2.01 -1.56
CA ALA A 60 -5.04 1.18 -1.31
C ALA A 60 -4.79 -0.33 -1.58
N SER A 61 -3.80 -0.67 -2.40
CA SER A 61 -3.39 -2.06 -2.68
C SER A 61 -2.35 -2.59 -1.69
N GLY A 62 -1.98 -1.79 -0.68
CA GLY A 62 -1.00 -2.13 0.35
C GLY A 62 0.45 -2.06 -0.14
N ARG A 63 0.75 -1.33 -1.22
CA ARG A 63 2.12 -1.15 -1.72
C ARG A 63 2.79 0.05 -1.07
N ILE A 64 4.08 -0.06 -0.77
CA ILE A 64 4.86 1.02 -0.19
C ILE A 64 5.08 2.16 -1.21
N ARG A 65 4.76 3.39 -0.82
CA ARG A 65 4.88 4.59 -1.66
C ARG A 65 5.93 5.57 -1.13
N LYS A 66 6.06 5.66 0.20
CA LYS A 66 6.97 6.57 0.90
C LYS A 66 7.36 5.98 2.25
N VAL A 67 8.57 6.27 2.73
CA VAL A 67 8.96 6.07 4.14
C VAL A 67 8.94 7.43 4.81
#